data_AF-A0A067LBG1-F1
#
_entry.id   AF-A0A067LBG1-F1
#
_cell.length_a   1.000
_cell.length_b   1.000
_cell.length_c   1.000
_cell.angle_alpha   90.00
_cell.angle_beta   90.00
_cell.angle_gamma   90.00
#
_symmetry.space_group_name_H-M   'P 1'
#
loop_
_entity.id
_entity.type
_entity.pdbx_description
1 polymer ?
#
loop_
_entity_poly.entity_id
_entity_poly.type
_entity_poly.pdbx_seq_one_letter_code
_entity_poly.pdbx_strand_id
1 'polypeptide(L)'
;MVFTLWYFLQSSPEASVPFPWERCFDARDQILYYKNALNETIVIDLRTRVNLGGGLFHRSNMWFDLTGRCCRHCDHQHSLFSERRQYEQDPPFMIKAHCCGPLVYLLLPEMVHRCPVCDCHLLYFG
;
A
#
# COMPACT_ATOMS: atom_id res chain seq x y z
N MET A 1 -4.08 -13.69 9.81
CA MET A 1 -4.62 -13.61 8.43
C MET A 1 -4.06 -12.45 7.63
N VAL A 2 -4.03 -11.22 8.17
CA VAL A 2 -3.37 -10.11 7.45
C VAL A 2 -1.84 -10.27 7.45
N PHE A 3 -1.25 -10.69 8.57
CA PHE A 3 0.18 -11.03 8.64
C PHE A 3 0.63 -12.10 7.64
N THR A 4 -0.23 -13.06 7.29
CA THR A 4 0.09 -14.09 6.30
C THR A 4 0.04 -13.54 4.88
N LEU A 5 -0.90 -12.63 4.57
CA LEU A 5 -0.88 -11.88 3.31
C LEU A 5 0.40 -11.03 3.22
N TRP A 6 0.73 -10.33 4.30
CA TRP A 6 1.92 -9.49 4.36
C TRP A 6 3.20 -10.25 4.02
N TYR A 7 3.43 -11.38 4.71
CA TYR A 7 4.58 -12.23 4.47
C TYR A 7 4.64 -12.71 3.01
N PHE A 8 3.48 -13.12 2.45
CA PHE A 8 3.39 -13.53 1.05
C PHE A 8 3.77 -12.40 0.08
N LEU A 9 3.30 -11.17 0.32
CA LEU A 9 3.62 -10.03 -0.54
C LEU A 9 5.10 -9.64 -0.49
N GLN A 10 5.81 -9.98 0.59
CA GLN A 10 7.25 -9.81 0.68
C GLN A 10 8.02 -10.93 -0.04
N SER A 11 7.57 -12.18 0.10
CA SER A 11 8.29 -13.35 -0.42
C SER A 11 8.00 -13.66 -1.89
N SER A 12 6.78 -13.37 -2.35
CA SER A 12 6.27 -13.81 -3.65
C SER A 12 5.30 -12.80 -4.27
N PRO A 13 5.69 -11.51 -4.40
CA PRO A 13 4.79 -10.46 -4.85
C PRO A 13 4.21 -10.69 -6.25
N GLU A 14 4.97 -11.36 -7.13
CA GLU A 14 4.56 -11.63 -8.51
C GLU A 14 3.50 -12.72 -8.64
N ALA A 15 3.39 -13.60 -7.65
CA ALA A 15 2.47 -14.72 -7.68
C ALA A 15 1.03 -14.26 -7.36
N SER A 16 0.06 -15.08 -7.76
CA SER A 16 -1.33 -14.94 -7.32
C SER A 16 -1.40 -15.10 -5.80
N VAL A 17 -2.13 -14.19 -5.15
CA VAL A 17 -2.33 -14.26 -3.71
C VAL A 17 -3.04 -15.56 -3.31
N PRO A 18 -2.68 -16.15 -2.17
CA PRO A 18 -3.29 -17.41 -1.72
C PRO A 18 -4.72 -17.17 -1.23
N PHE A 19 -5.58 -18.17 -1.42
CA PHE A 19 -6.91 -18.20 -0.79
C PHE A 19 -6.80 -17.96 0.73
N PRO A 20 -7.68 -17.14 1.36
CA PRO A 20 -8.90 -16.52 0.81
C PRO A 20 -8.70 -15.09 0.31
N TRP A 21 -7.47 -14.69 -0.03
CA TRP A 21 -7.19 -13.34 -0.50
C TRP A 21 -7.39 -13.22 -2.01
N GLU A 22 -7.90 -12.08 -2.41
CA GLU A 22 -8.04 -11.64 -3.79
C GLU A 22 -7.24 -10.36 -3.97
N ARG A 23 -6.47 -10.26 -5.05
CA ARG A 23 -5.78 -9.03 -5.45
C ARG A 23 -6.67 -8.30 -6.45
N CYS A 24 -7.07 -7.08 -6.12
CA CYS A 24 -8.01 -6.30 -6.90
C CYS A 24 -7.39 -4.96 -7.27
N PHE A 25 -7.43 -4.62 -8.55
CA PHE A 25 -7.04 -3.29 -9.02
C PHE A 25 -8.28 -2.56 -9.52
N ASP A 26 -8.66 -1.48 -8.84
CA ASP A 26 -9.70 -0.58 -9.32
C ASP A 26 -9.09 0.36 -10.36
N ALA A 27 -9.46 0.16 -11.63
CA ALA A 27 -8.98 0.98 -12.73
C ALA A 27 -9.61 2.39 -12.75
N ARG A 28 -10.76 2.61 -12.10
CA ARG A 28 -11.37 3.93 -12.01
C ARG A 28 -10.61 4.79 -11.01
N ASP A 29 -10.36 4.24 -9.83
CA ASP A 29 -9.73 4.96 -8.73
C ASP A 29 -8.20 4.80 -8.71
N GLN A 30 -7.65 3.94 -9.59
CA GLN A 30 -6.22 3.60 -9.67
C GLN A 30 -5.66 3.08 -8.34
N ILE A 31 -6.41 2.19 -7.69
CA ILE A 31 -6.11 1.63 -6.36
C ILE A 31 -5.85 0.14 -6.46
N LEU A 32 -4.72 -0.31 -5.89
CA LEU A 32 -4.53 -1.71 -5.56
C LEU A 32 -5.02 -1.98 -4.14
N TYR A 33 -5.87 -3.00 -3.99
CA TYR A 33 -6.29 -3.48 -2.69
C TYR A 33 -6.38 -5.01 -2.69
N TYR A 34 -6.39 -5.57 -1.47
CA TYR A 34 -6.52 -6.99 -1.22
C TYR A 34 -7.79 -7.22 -0.41
N LYS A 35 -8.67 -8.10 -0.88
CA LYS A 35 -9.91 -8.44 -0.20
C LYS A 35 -9.85 -9.87 0.32
N ASN A 36 -10.27 -10.09 1.55
CA ASN A 36 -10.44 -11.43 2.10
C ASN A 36 -11.89 -11.88 1.90
N ALA A 37 -12.09 -12.95 1.12
CA ALA A 37 -13.40 -13.45 0.75
C ALA A 37 -14.19 -14.09 1.90
N LEU A 38 -13.56 -14.40 3.04
CA LEU A 38 -14.23 -15.05 4.18
C LEU A 38 -14.70 -14.08 5.24
N ASN A 39 -14.00 -12.96 5.44
CA ASN A 39 -14.28 -12.03 6.54
C ASN A 39 -14.37 -10.57 6.11
N GLU A 40 -14.36 -10.30 4.81
CA GLU A 40 -14.46 -8.96 4.21
C GLU A 40 -13.37 -7.97 4.67
N THR A 41 -12.26 -8.46 5.22
CA THR A 41 -11.10 -7.61 5.55
C THR A 41 -10.50 -7.07 4.26
N ILE A 42 -10.19 -5.76 4.25
CA ILE A 42 -9.58 -5.09 3.11
C ILE A 42 -8.20 -4.56 3.51
N VAL A 43 -7.21 -4.73 2.64
CA VAL A 43 -5.89 -4.09 2.75
C VAL A 43 -5.69 -3.19 1.54
N ILE A 44 -5.60 -1.88 1.74
CA ILE A 44 -5.36 -0.90 0.68
C ILE A 44 -3.87 -0.62 0.57
N ASP A 45 -3.33 -0.66 -0.64
CA ASP A 45 -1.92 -0.41 -0.90
C ASP A 45 -1.70 1.04 -1.34
N LEU A 46 -1.22 1.87 -0.41
CA LEU A 46 -0.94 3.29 -0.64
C LEU A 46 0.51 3.54 -1.02
N ARG A 47 1.30 2.52 -1.36
CA ARG A 47 2.68 2.73 -1.83
C ARG A 47 2.68 3.42 -3.18
N THR A 48 3.69 4.25 -3.43
CA THR A 48 3.84 5.01 -4.68
C THR A 48 4.08 4.13 -5.90
N ARG A 49 4.61 2.91 -5.69
CA ARG A 49 4.75 1.87 -6.72
C ARG A 49 4.20 0.56 -6.17
N VAL A 50 3.12 0.07 -6.76
CA VAL A 50 2.45 -1.16 -6.36
C VAL A 50 2.67 -2.28 -7.37
N ASN A 51 2.78 -3.51 -6.89
CA ASN A 51 2.95 -4.71 -7.71
C ASN A 51 1.59 -5.36 -7.98
N LEU A 52 1.20 -5.42 -9.26
CA LEU A 52 -0.07 -6.02 -9.69
C LEU A 52 0.06 -7.53 -9.91
N GLY A 53 1.28 -8.06 -9.97
CA GLY A 53 1.63 -9.44 -10.31
C GLY A 53 2.02 -9.60 -11.77
N GLY A 54 2.64 -10.73 -12.10
CA GLY A 54 3.02 -11.06 -13.48
C GLY A 54 3.96 -10.06 -14.14
N GLY A 55 4.80 -9.36 -13.36
CA GLY A 55 5.73 -8.34 -13.82
C GLY A 55 5.09 -6.96 -14.04
N LEU A 56 3.81 -6.78 -13.72
CA LEU A 56 3.09 -5.52 -13.90
C LEU A 56 3.17 -4.65 -12.63
N PHE A 57 3.48 -3.37 -12.85
CA PHE A 57 3.54 -2.37 -11.79
C PHE A 57 2.68 -1.17 -12.14
N HIS A 58 2.10 -0.56 -11.11
CA HIS A 58 1.37 0.69 -11.22
C HIS A 58 2.02 1.74 -10.32
N ARG A 59 2.13 2.98 -10.81
CA ARG A 59 2.57 4.14 -10.02
C ARG A 59 1.34 4.87 -9.51
N SER A 60 1.14 4.86 -8.20
CA SER A 60 -0.01 5.50 -7.55
C SER A 60 0.39 6.85 -6.95
N ASN A 61 -0.46 7.85 -7.15
CA ASN A 61 -0.34 9.16 -6.51
C ASN A 61 -1.17 9.27 -5.21
N MET A 62 -1.91 8.23 -4.86
CA MET A 62 -2.90 8.29 -3.79
C MET A 62 -2.31 8.69 -2.44
N TRP A 63 -1.09 8.24 -2.13
CA TRP A 63 -0.38 8.68 -0.93
C TRP A 63 -0.24 10.20 -0.85
N PHE A 64 0.17 10.82 -1.96
CA PHE A 64 0.39 12.25 -2.03
C PHE A 64 -0.92 13.01 -1.97
N ASP A 65 -1.95 12.52 -2.67
CA ASP A 65 -3.29 13.10 -2.67
C ASP A 65 -3.90 13.10 -1.26
N LEU A 66 -3.73 12.00 -0.51
CA LEU A 66 -4.25 11.86 0.85
C LEU A 66 -3.48 12.68 1.89
N THR A 67 -2.16 12.77 1.75
CA THR A 67 -1.31 13.43 2.76
C THR A 67 -1.01 14.90 2.47
N GLY A 68 -1.41 15.41 1.30
CA GLY A 68 -1.07 16.76 0.85
C GLY A 68 0.44 16.98 0.68
N ARG A 69 1.24 15.90 0.68
CA ARG A 69 2.67 15.97 0.43
C ARG A 69 2.91 16.18 -1.05
N CYS A 70 2.88 17.44 -1.50
CA CYS A 70 3.25 17.73 -2.87
C CYS A 70 4.73 17.39 -3.11
N CYS A 71 5.00 16.63 -4.18
CA CYS A 71 6.29 16.61 -4.86
C CYS A 71 6.60 17.98 -5.48
N ARG A 72 6.86 19.02 -4.67
CA ARG A 72 7.24 20.34 -5.22
C ARG A 72 8.67 20.37 -5.79
N HIS A 73 9.45 19.30 -5.70
CA HIS A 73 10.84 19.22 -6.18
C HIS A 73 11.19 17.86 -6.79
N CYS A 74 10.46 17.41 -7.83
CA CYS A 74 10.85 16.20 -8.57
C CYS A 74 11.08 16.44 -10.07
N ASP A 75 11.30 17.69 -10.48
CA ASP A 75 11.86 17.99 -11.78
C ASP A 75 13.37 18.20 -11.63
N HIS A 76 14.15 17.24 -12.16
CA HIS A 76 15.56 17.36 -12.60
C HIS A 76 16.75 16.77 -11.83
N GLN A 77 16.65 16.00 -10.72
CA GLN A 77 17.87 15.43 -10.11
C GLN A 77 17.92 13.97 -9.65
N HIS A 78 16.92 13.11 -9.92
CA HIS A 78 16.99 11.70 -9.46
C HIS A 78 16.73 10.62 -10.52
N SER A 79 16.97 10.91 -11.81
CA SER A 79 16.80 9.92 -12.88
C SER A 79 17.78 8.73 -12.81
N LEU A 80 18.97 8.88 -12.21
CA LEU A 80 20.02 7.85 -12.26
C LEU A 80 20.31 7.09 -10.95
N PHE A 81 19.81 7.56 -9.80
CA PHE A 81 20.03 6.90 -8.50
C PHE A 81 18.77 6.27 -7.89
N SER A 82 17.57 6.62 -8.38
CA SER A 82 16.33 6.04 -7.87
C SER A 82 16.06 4.64 -8.39
N GLU A 83 16.64 4.22 -9.52
CA GLU A 83 16.45 2.87 -10.05
C GLU A 83 17.10 1.79 -9.18
N ARG A 84 18.18 2.12 -8.48
CA ARG A 84 18.92 1.15 -7.65
C ARG A 84 18.29 0.92 -6.27
N ARG A 85 17.38 1.80 -5.82
CA ARG A 85 16.50 1.57 -4.66
C ARG A 85 15.12 1.03 -5.04
N GLN A 86 14.87 0.68 -6.30
CA GLN A 86 13.54 0.18 -6.74
C GLN A 86 13.16 -1.19 -6.15
N TYR A 87 14.10 -1.87 -5.48
CA TYR A 87 13.87 -3.10 -4.71
C TYR A 87 14.02 -2.91 -3.20
N GLU A 88 14.42 -1.73 -2.72
CA GLU A 88 14.36 -1.41 -1.29
C GLU A 88 12.91 -1.06 -0.94
N GLN A 89 12.11 -2.11 -0.85
CA GLN A 89 10.94 -2.15 0.02
C GLN A 89 11.45 -1.94 1.45
N ASP A 90 11.80 -0.71 1.85
CA ASP A 90 11.81 -0.37 3.27
C ASP A 90 10.48 -0.92 3.83
N PRO A 91 10.52 -1.77 4.87
CA PRO A 91 9.40 -2.63 5.22
C PRO A 91 8.14 -1.78 5.35
N PRO A 92 7.17 -1.92 4.41
CA PRO A 92 6.04 -1.01 4.39
C PRO A 92 5.31 -1.06 5.74
N PHE A 93 4.80 0.09 6.16
CA PHE A 93 4.11 0.18 7.44
C PHE A 93 2.66 -0.24 7.24
N MET A 94 2.20 -1.22 8.01
CA MET A 94 0.81 -1.61 8.02
C MET A 94 0.11 -0.99 9.22
N ILE A 95 -0.93 -0.21 8.95
CA ILE A 95 -1.78 0.35 10.00
C ILE A 95 -3.19 -0.17 9.86
N LYS A 96 -3.89 -0.28 10.99
CA LYS A 96 -5.33 -0.57 11.02
C LYS A 96 -6.09 0.75 11.01
N ALA A 97 -6.91 0.96 9.99
CA ALA A 97 -7.75 2.13 9.86
C ALA A 97 -9.16 1.84 10.40
N HIS A 98 -9.61 2.66 11.35
CA HIS A 98 -10.95 2.54 11.95
C HIS A 98 -11.99 3.48 11.33
N CYS A 99 -11.58 4.31 10.37
CA CYS A 99 -12.37 5.41 9.84
C CYS A 99 -13.13 5.11 8.53
N CYS A 100 -12.94 3.93 7.95
CA CYS A 100 -13.44 3.58 6.62
C CYS A 100 -14.56 2.52 6.63
N GLY A 101 -15.20 2.26 7.78
CA GLY A 101 -16.23 1.23 7.92
C GLY A 101 -15.68 -0.14 8.30
N PRO A 102 -15.77 -1.19 7.45
CA PRO A 102 -15.25 -2.54 7.74
C PRO A 102 -13.78 -2.55 8.19
N LEU A 103 -13.28 -3.73 8.58
CA LEU A 103 -11.89 -3.90 9.02
C LEU A 103 -10.91 -3.59 7.85
N VAL A 104 -10.43 -2.35 7.78
CA VAL A 104 -9.48 -1.88 6.75
C VAL A 104 -8.08 -1.74 7.32
N TYR A 105 -7.10 -2.25 6.58
CA TYR A 105 -5.68 -2.01 6.81
C TYR A 105 -5.11 -1.17 5.66
N LEU A 106 -4.13 -0.33 5.97
CA LEU A 106 -3.43 0.49 4.98
C LEU A 106 -1.96 0.10 4.98
N LEU A 107 -1.43 -0.23 3.80
CA LEU A 107 0.00 -0.37 3.54
C LEU A 107 0.57 0.97 3.11
N LEU A 108 1.52 1.49 3.89
CA LEU A 108 2.04 2.84 3.74
C LEU A 108 3.51 2.83 3.33
N PRO A 109 3.95 3.83 2.54
CA PRO A 109 5.36 3.99 2.19
C PRO A 109 6.22 4.51 3.35
N GLU A 110 5.62 5.09 4.40
CA GLU A 110 6.31 5.64 5.56
C GLU A 110 5.43 5.55 6.82
N MET A 111 6.07 5.65 7.99
CA MET A 111 5.38 5.68 9.28
C MET A 111 4.67 7.02 9.48
N VAL A 112 3.43 7.00 10.01
CA VAL A 112 2.63 8.20 10.22
C VAL A 112 1.95 8.24 11.58
N HIS A 113 1.76 9.42 12.16
CA HIS A 113 1.06 9.54 13.44
C HIS A 113 -0.46 9.72 13.29
N ARG A 114 -0.92 10.00 12.07
CA ARG A 114 -2.33 10.23 11.75
C ARG A 114 -2.74 9.38 10.56
N CYS A 115 -3.99 8.93 10.56
CA CYS A 115 -4.56 8.16 9.47
C CYS A 115 -4.63 9.05 8.21
N PRO A 116 -4.06 8.62 7.06
CA PRO A 116 -4.06 9.43 5.85
C PRO A 116 -5.47 9.63 5.26
N VAL A 117 -6.46 8.84 5.67
CA VAL A 117 -7.83 8.93 5.13
C VAL A 117 -8.72 9.90 5.93
N CYS A 118 -8.56 9.97 7.26
CA CYS A 118 -9.47 10.74 8.12
C CYS A 118 -8.76 11.69 9.11
N ASP A 119 -7.44 11.75 9.05
CA ASP A 119 -6.56 12.53 9.95
C ASP A 119 -6.67 12.23 11.46
N CYS A 120 -7.34 11.14 11.86
CA CYS A 120 -7.38 10.71 13.27
C CYS A 120 -6.03 10.12 13.72
N HIS A 121 -5.70 10.29 15.00
CA HIS A 121 -4.45 9.75 15.56
C HIS A 121 -4.42 8.22 15.53
N LEU A 122 -3.25 7.67 15.18
CA LEU A 122 -3.02 6.23 15.15
C LEU A 122 -2.39 5.77 16.47
N LEU A 123 -2.87 4.63 16.97
CA LEU A 123 -2.28 3.93 18.10
C LEU A 123 -1.43 2.78 17.58
N TYR A 124 -0.12 2.89 17.78
CA TYR A 124 0.82 1.79 17.51
C TYR A 124 0.91 0.91 18.74
N PHE A 125 0.54 -0.36 18.61
CA PHE A 125 0.88 -1.38 19.59
C PHE A 125 2.16 -2.06 19.09
N GLY A 126 3.23 -1.95 19.89
CA GLY A 126 4.52 -2.61 19.64
C GLY A 126 4.47 -4.10 19.93
#